data_AF-A0A9Q3CGB3-F1
#
_entry.id   AF-A0A9Q3CGB3-F1
#
_cell.length_a   1.000
_cell.length_b   1.000
_cell.length_c   1.000
_cell.angle_alpha   90.00
_cell.angle_beta   90.00
_cell.angle_gamma   90.00
#
_symmetry.space_group_name_H-M   'P 1'
#
loop_
_entity.id
_entity.type
_entity.pdbx_description
1 polymer ?
#
loop_
_entity_poly.entity_id
_entity_poly.type
_entity_poly.pdbx_seq_one_letter_code
_entity_poly.pdbx_strand_id
1 'polypeptide(L)'
;MPFAFLPAFDPQKLLPPPGTNALANSAFATYVLSLFGYLVYLLHGLLPPHVLHSLHITYYPSQTWSLILPAWLTVTVWHIYLAYAARNLMVTPPLHGTDGLQAITDDYALILPATSRSSPHSRLGTDLKNDEDPPVPILRDLPCQVVNEFYFG
;
A
#
# COMPACT_ATOMS: atom_id res chain seq x y z
N MET A 1 -7.37 18.65 37.17
CA MET A 1 -6.98 17.25 36.83
C MET A 1 -5.79 17.34 35.89
N PRO A 2 -4.54 17.11 36.32
CA PRO A 2 -3.40 17.16 35.41
C PRO A 2 -3.44 15.95 34.46
N PHE A 3 -3.25 16.20 33.17
CA PHE A 3 -3.08 15.19 32.14
C PHE A 3 -1.79 14.42 32.44
N ALA A 4 -1.88 13.14 32.79
CA ALA A 4 -0.71 12.29 32.92
C ALA A 4 -0.11 12.07 31.52
N PHE A 5 1.10 12.58 31.29
CA PHE A 5 1.90 12.26 30.11
C PHE A 5 2.09 10.74 30.09
N LEU A 6 1.64 10.07 29.02
CA LEU A 6 2.02 8.69 28.78
C LEU A 6 3.54 8.62 28.66
N PRO A 7 4.20 7.58 29.21
CA PRO A 7 5.64 7.40 29.02
C PRO A 7 5.93 7.35 27.51
N ALA A 8 7.03 7.98 27.10
CA ALA A 8 7.47 7.99 25.71
C ALA A 8 7.63 6.55 25.20
N PHE A 9 7.07 6.26 24.03
CA PHE A 9 7.25 4.98 23.35
C PHE A 9 8.73 4.83 22.99
N ASP A 10 9.43 3.90 23.64
CA ASP A 10 10.83 3.59 23.35
C ASP A 10 10.89 2.36 22.40
N PRO A 11 11.09 2.55 21.09
CA PRO A 11 11.13 1.46 20.12
C PRO A 11 12.33 0.52 20.33
N GLN A 12 13.40 0.97 21.01
CA GLN A 12 14.61 0.17 21.22
C GLN A 12 14.41 -0.93 22.27
N LYS A 13 13.51 -0.72 23.24
CA LYS A 13 13.22 -1.69 24.30
C LYS A 13 12.38 -2.90 23.82
N LEU A 14 11.71 -2.75 22.68
CA LEU A 14 10.88 -3.78 22.06
C LEU A 14 11.67 -4.68 21.11
N LEU A 15 12.88 -4.28 20.71
CA LEU A 15 13.71 -5.04 19.79
C LEU A 15 14.49 -6.11 20.57
N PRO A 16 14.45 -7.38 20.13
CA PRO A 16 15.25 -8.43 20.75
C PRO A 16 16.75 -8.11 20.60
N PRO A 17 17.61 -8.62 21.50
CA PRO A 17 19.05 -8.37 21.47
C PRO A 17 19.66 -8.68 20.08
N PRO A 18 20.61 -7.87 19.58
CA PRO A 18 21.28 -8.11 18.30
C PRO A 18 21.86 -9.53 18.23
N GLY A 19 21.57 -10.26 17.15
CA GLY A 19 21.96 -11.68 16.99
C GLY A 19 20.90 -12.69 17.45
N THR A 20 19.75 -12.24 17.95
CA THR A 20 18.65 -13.13 18.35
C THR A 20 17.66 -13.32 17.20
N ASN A 21 17.50 -14.56 16.73
CA ASN A 21 16.49 -14.94 15.72
C ASN A 21 15.06 -15.03 16.30
N ALA A 22 14.73 -14.26 17.35
CA ALA A 22 13.45 -14.38 18.06
C ALA A 22 12.24 -14.16 17.16
N LEU A 23 12.33 -13.20 16.24
CA LEU A 23 11.32 -12.93 15.21
C LEU A 23 11.17 -14.10 14.22
N ALA A 24 12.28 -14.71 13.79
CA ALA A 24 12.25 -15.85 12.89
C ALA A 24 11.66 -17.09 13.57
N ASN A 25 12.03 -17.35 14.83
CA ASN A 25 11.53 -18.48 15.60
C ASN A 25 10.02 -18.35 15.90
N SER A 26 9.56 -17.16 16.28
CA SER A 26 8.13 -16.92 16.53
C SER A 26 7.32 -17.00 15.25
N ALA A 27 7.80 -16.40 14.14
CA ALA A 27 7.16 -16.50 12.84
C ALA A 27 7.09 -17.96 12.33
N PHE A 28 8.17 -18.73 12.53
CA PHE A 28 8.19 -20.15 12.20
C PHE A 28 7.16 -20.95 13.00
N ALA A 29 7.09 -20.74 14.32
CA ALA A 29 6.10 -21.40 15.18
C ALA A 29 4.67 -21.04 14.76
N THR A 30 4.40 -19.76 14.49
CA THR A 30 3.08 -19.30 14.00
C THR A 30 2.76 -19.89 12.62
N TYR A 31 3.73 -20.02 11.72
CA TYR A 31 3.55 -20.66 10.42
C TYR A 31 3.16 -22.14 10.57
N VAL A 32 3.90 -22.90 11.37
CA VAL A 32 3.60 -24.33 11.60
C VAL A 32 2.23 -24.51 12.25
N LEU A 33 1.89 -23.67 13.25
CA LEU A 33 0.57 -23.68 13.89
C LEU A 33 -0.56 -23.33 12.90
N SER A 34 -0.35 -22.33 12.06
CA SER A 34 -1.33 -21.91 11.04
C SER A 34 -1.53 -23.01 10.00
N LEU A 35 -0.45 -23.66 9.56
CA LEU A 35 -0.51 -24.78 8.63
C LEU A 35 -1.27 -25.97 9.24
N PHE A 36 -0.95 -26.34 10.48
CA PHE A 36 -1.66 -27.42 11.17
C PHE A 36 -3.15 -27.11 11.33
N GLY A 37 -3.50 -25.91 11.81
CA GLY A 37 -4.90 -25.48 11.92
C GLY A 37 -5.63 -25.48 10.57
N TYR A 38 -4.95 -25.04 9.50
CA TYR A 38 -5.48 -25.07 8.14
C TYR A 38 -5.73 -26.50 7.64
N LEU A 39 -4.82 -27.44 7.91
CA LEU A 39 -5.02 -28.85 7.56
C LEU A 39 -6.21 -29.46 8.30
N VAL A 40 -6.36 -29.18 9.60
CA VAL A 40 -7.53 -29.63 10.38
C VAL A 40 -8.81 -29.02 9.81
N TYR A 41 -8.80 -27.75 9.42
CA TYR A 41 -9.94 -27.09 8.79
C TYR A 41 -10.33 -27.72 7.44
N LEU A 42 -9.34 -28.02 6.59
CA LEU A 42 -9.58 -28.72 5.32
C LEU A 42 -10.11 -30.13 5.53
N LEU A 43 -9.54 -30.88 6.48
CA LEU A 43 -10.03 -32.21 6.83
C LEU A 43 -11.48 -32.14 7.34
N HIS A 44 -11.81 -31.17 8.20
CA HIS A 44 -13.19 -30.97 8.64
C HIS A 44 -14.15 -30.71 7.48
N GLY A 45 -13.76 -29.88 6.51
CA GLY A 45 -14.63 -29.47 5.40
C GLY A 45 -14.73 -30.44 4.22
N LEU A 46 -13.64 -31.17 3.92
CA LEU A 46 -13.54 -32.03 2.74
C LEU A 46 -13.86 -33.49 3.04
N LEU A 47 -13.74 -33.93 4.29
CA LEU A 47 -13.93 -35.33 4.64
C LEU A 47 -15.42 -35.66 4.75
N PRO A 48 -15.94 -36.61 3.96
CA PRO A 48 -17.38 -36.90 3.98
C PRO A 48 -17.80 -37.59 5.29
N PRO A 49 -19.06 -37.41 5.75
CA PRO A 49 -19.55 -37.89 7.04
C PRO A 49 -19.34 -39.39 7.31
N HIS A 50 -19.39 -40.23 6.28
CA HIS A 50 -19.22 -41.69 6.42
C HIS A 50 -17.81 -42.08 6.88
N VAL A 51 -16.78 -41.32 6.48
CA VAL A 51 -15.40 -41.55 6.92
C VAL A 51 -15.23 -41.13 8.37
N LEU A 52 -15.85 -40.02 8.79
CA LEU A 52 -15.83 -39.56 10.19
C LEU A 52 -16.50 -40.55 11.15
N HIS A 53 -17.65 -41.10 10.75
CA HIS A 53 -18.32 -42.15 11.53
C HIS A 53 -17.48 -43.42 11.64
N SER A 54 -16.73 -43.78 10.60
CA SER A 54 -15.81 -44.93 10.62
C SER A 54 -14.60 -44.69 11.55
N LEU A 55 -14.25 -43.42 11.79
CA LEU A 55 -13.19 -43.00 12.72
C LEU A 55 -13.68 -42.86 14.18
N HIS A 56 -14.92 -43.28 14.47
CA HIS A 56 -15.62 -43.07 15.75
C HIS A 56 -15.77 -41.60 16.17
N ILE A 57 -15.74 -40.65 15.22
CA ILE A 57 -16.04 -39.24 15.48
C ILE A 57 -17.52 -39.00 15.16
N THR A 58 -18.37 -39.10 16.18
CA THR A 58 -19.82 -38.95 16.06
C THR A 58 -20.34 -37.55 16.41
N TYR A 59 -19.54 -36.71 17.05
CA TYR A 59 -19.93 -35.34 17.41
C TYR A 59 -18.98 -34.31 16.80
N TYR A 60 -19.45 -33.62 15.75
CA TYR A 60 -18.76 -32.51 15.09
C TYR A 60 -19.79 -31.46 14.62
N PRO A 61 -19.42 -30.17 14.54
CA PRO A 61 -20.30 -29.11 14.05
C PRO A 61 -20.58 -29.28 12.54
N SER A 62 -21.65 -28.66 12.03
CA SER A 62 -22.01 -28.79 10.61
C SER A 62 -20.87 -28.38 9.66
N GLN A 63 -20.52 -29.24 8.71
CA GLN A 63 -19.40 -29.03 7.75
C GLN A 63 -19.64 -27.89 6.77
N THR A 64 -20.88 -27.45 6.61
CA THR A 64 -21.27 -26.38 5.67
C THR A 64 -20.50 -25.08 5.94
N TRP A 65 -20.10 -24.81 7.18
CA TRP A 65 -19.28 -23.64 7.53
C TRP A 65 -17.92 -23.62 6.83
N SER A 66 -17.35 -24.79 6.52
CA SER A 66 -16.09 -24.87 5.77
C SER A 66 -16.22 -24.39 4.32
N LEU A 67 -17.45 -24.34 3.76
CA LEU A 67 -17.72 -23.78 2.44
C LEU A 67 -18.19 -22.32 2.53
N ILE A 68 -19.02 -22.00 3.52
CA ILE A 68 -19.61 -20.67 3.69
C ILE A 68 -18.51 -19.63 3.94
N LEU A 69 -17.54 -19.92 4.81
CA LEU A 69 -16.46 -18.97 5.14
C LEU A 69 -15.62 -18.54 3.93
N PRO A 70 -15.04 -19.45 3.11
CA PRO A 70 -14.27 -19.03 1.94
C PRO A 70 -15.13 -18.32 0.89
N ALA A 71 -16.39 -18.75 0.70
CA ALA A 71 -17.32 -18.09 -0.21
C ALA A 71 -17.59 -16.63 0.23
N TRP A 72 -17.89 -16.40 1.51
CA TRP A 72 -18.11 -15.06 2.04
C TRP A 72 -16.85 -14.20 2.02
N LEU A 73 -15.66 -14.79 2.21
CA LEU A 73 -14.40 -14.06 2.07
C LEU A 73 -14.24 -13.54 0.64
N THR A 74 -14.47 -14.38 -0.37
CA THR A 74 -14.41 -13.95 -1.78
C THR A 74 -15.42 -12.84 -2.08
N VAL A 75 -16.67 -12.99 -1.62
CA VAL A 75 -17.71 -11.95 -1.79
C VAL A 75 -17.31 -10.65 -1.08
N THR A 76 -16.75 -10.73 0.13
CA THR A 76 -16.32 -9.57 0.91
C THR A 76 -15.19 -8.81 0.21
N VAL A 77 -14.20 -9.52 -0.35
CA VAL A 77 -13.11 -8.91 -1.12
C VAL A 77 -13.67 -8.14 -2.32
N TRP A 78 -14.55 -8.75 -3.11
CA TRP A 78 -15.21 -8.07 -4.24
C TRP A 78 -16.05 -6.90 -3.78
N HIS A 79 -16.79 -7.05 -2.69
CA HIS A 79 -17.58 -5.97 -2.11
C HIS A 79 -16.72 -4.76 -1.73
N ILE A 80 -15.55 -4.97 -1.11
CA ILE A 80 -14.60 -3.90 -0.76
C ILE A 80 -14.13 -3.19 -2.03
N TYR A 81 -13.73 -3.92 -3.08
CA TYR A 81 -13.29 -3.31 -4.33
C TYR A 81 -14.40 -2.49 -5.01
N LEU A 82 -15.62 -3.03 -5.08
CA LEU A 82 -16.74 -2.33 -5.68
C LEU A 82 -17.16 -1.11 -4.86
N ALA A 83 -17.20 -1.23 -3.53
CA ALA A 83 -17.50 -0.11 -2.64
C ALA A 83 -16.44 0.98 -2.74
N TYR A 84 -15.15 0.61 -2.82
CA TYR A 84 -14.05 1.55 -3.00
C TYR A 84 -14.12 2.24 -4.37
N ALA A 85 -14.37 1.49 -5.44
CA ALA A 85 -14.55 2.05 -6.78
C ALA A 85 -15.74 3.01 -6.83
N ALA A 86 -16.89 2.63 -6.26
CA ALA A 86 -18.06 3.49 -6.15
C ALA A 86 -17.75 4.76 -5.36
N ARG A 87 -17.05 4.63 -4.21
CA ARG A 87 -16.64 5.78 -3.41
C ARG A 87 -15.72 6.72 -4.19
N ASN A 88 -14.75 6.18 -4.92
CA ASN A 88 -13.87 6.99 -5.75
C ASN A 88 -14.69 7.71 -6.84
N LEU A 89 -15.60 7.03 -7.53
CA LEU A 89 -16.47 7.66 -8.54
C LEU A 89 -17.39 8.76 -7.96
N MET A 90 -17.79 8.66 -6.70
CA MET A 90 -18.62 9.69 -6.04
C MET A 90 -17.81 10.93 -5.62
N VAL A 91 -16.53 10.76 -5.30
CA VAL A 91 -15.67 11.85 -4.76
C VAL A 91 -14.81 12.48 -5.86
N THR A 92 -14.48 11.73 -6.92
CA THR A 92 -13.61 12.22 -8.00
C THR A 92 -14.36 13.21 -8.91
N PRO A 93 -13.78 14.40 -9.18
CA PRO A 93 -14.32 15.37 -10.15
C PRO A 93 -14.44 14.79 -11.57
N PRO A 94 -15.36 15.31 -12.41
CA PRO A 94 -15.52 14.86 -13.79
C PRO A 94 -14.26 15.09 -14.61
N LEU A 95 -13.76 14.07 -15.32
CA LEU A 95 -12.52 14.14 -16.14
C LEU A 95 -12.61 15.07 -17.38
N HIS A 96 -13.76 15.67 -17.62
CA HIS A 96 -14.04 16.46 -18.82
C HIS A 96 -14.44 17.88 -18.44
N GLY A 97 -14.15 18.84 -19.31
CA GLY A 97 -14.43 20.26 -19.09
C GLY A 97 -13.32 21.00 -18.34
N THR A 98 -13.65 22.20 -17.88
CA THR A 98 -12.73 23.10 -17.15
C THR A 98 -12.29 22.54 -15.80
N ASP A 99 -13.12 21.69 -15.20
CA ASP A 99 -12.94 21.20 -13.83
C ASP A 99 -12.20 19.85 -13.79
N GLY A 100 -11.97 19.22 -14.95
CA GLY A 100 -11.31 17.92 -15.05
C GLY A 100 -9.84 17.92 -14.65
N LEU A 101 -9.18 19.08 -14.68
CA LEU A 101 -7.82 19.19 -14.16
C LEU A 101 -7.77 18.99 -12.64
N GLN A 102 -8.86 19.31 -11.89
CA GLN A 102 -8.92 19.15 -10.44
C GLN A 102 -8.83 17.69 -9.97
N ALA A 103 -9.08 16.72 -10.85
CA ALA A 103 -8.87 15.31 -10.54
C ALA A 103 -7.37 14.91 -10.51
N ILE A 104 -6.49 15.74 -11.09
CA ILE A 104 -5.05 15.46 -11.28
C ILE A 104 -4.19 16.54 -10.59
N THR A 105 -4.72 17.74 -10.38
CA THR A 105 -4.05 18.87 -9.73
C THR A 105 -4.47 18.99 -8.27
N ASP A 106 -3.54 19.36 -7.39
CA ASP A 106 -3.83 19.83 -6.04
C ASP A 106 -3.57 21.35 -5.94
N ASP A 107 -3.77 21.93 -4.74
CA ASP A 107 -3.58 23.37 -4.50
C ASP A 107 -2.12 23.84 -4.68
N TYR A 108 -1.16 22.92 -4.72
CA TYR A 108 0.27 23.21 -4.81
C TYR A 108 0.89 22.75 -6.15
N ALA A 109 0.10 22.20 -7.05
CA ALA A 109 0.59 21.67 -8.30
C ALA A 109 1.05 22.79 -9.24
N LEU A 110 2.27 22.64 -9.75
CA LEU A 110 2.85 23.56 -10.72
C LEU A 110 2.30 23.27 -12.12
N ILE A 111 1.24 23.96 -12.50
CA ILE A 111 0.66 23.86 -13.85
C ILE A 111 1.48 24.72 -14.81
N LEU A 112 2.25 24.09 -15.69
CA LEU A 112 2.98 24.80 -16.75
C LEU A 112 1.98 25.33 -17.80
N PRO A 113 1.96 26.63 -18.11
CA PRO A 113 1.09 27.17 -19.14
C PRO A 113 1.43 26.56 -20.50
N ALA A 114 0.42 26.08 -21.24
CA ALA A 114 0.57 25.44 -22.55
C ALA A 114 1.26 26.33 -23.62
N THR A 115 1.45 27.62 -23.35
CA THR A 115 2.18 28.58 -24.19
C THR A 115 3.68 28.27 -24.29
N SER A 116 4.24 27.37 -23.48
CA SER A 116 5.63 26.90 -23.60
C SER A 116 5.82 25.74 -24.60
N ARG A 117 4.82 25.42 -25.44
CA ARG A 117 4.99 24.53 -26.61
C ARG A 117 5.76 25.16 -27.78
N SER A 118 6.53 26.22 -27.57
CA SER A 118 7.68 26.47 -28.44
C SER A 118 8.78 25.49 -28.03
N SER A 119 8.86 24.35 -28.72
CA SER A 119 10.05 23.49 -28.65
C SER A 119 11.32 24.35 -28.78
N PRO A 120 12.27 24.28 -27.81
CA PRO A 120 13.53 25.02 -27.84
C PRO A 120 14.47 24.65 -28.99
N HIS A 121 14.13 23.66 -29.83
CA HIS A 121 14.90 23.36 -31.02
C HIS A 121 14.64 24.29 -32.21
N SER A 122 13.73 25.26 -32.10
CA SER A 122 13.39 26.14 -33.24
C SER A 122 13.87 27.60 -33.15
N ARG A 123 14.46 28.06 -32.03
CA ARG A 123 14.88 29.47 -31.90
C ARG A 123 16.18 29.65 -31.10
N LEU A 124 17.25 29.03 -31.58
CA LEU A 124 18.58 29.56 -31.34
C LEU A 124 18.83 30.63 -32.42
N GLY A 125 18.49 31.87 -32.14
CA GLY A 125 18.76 32.95 -33.06
C GLY A 125 17.96 34.20 -32.75
N THR A 126 18.71 35.24 -32.41
CA THR A 126 18.36 36.66 -32.45
C THR A 126 17.40 37.17 -31.39
N ASP A 127 17.97 38.03 -30.54
CA ASP A 127 17.40 39.28 -30.05
C ASP A 127 16.17 39.21 -29.14
N LEU A 128 16.06 39.92 -28.02
CA LEU A 128 16.82 40.98 -27.37
C LEU A 128 16.21 41.10 -25.96
N LYS A 129 17.01 41.61 -25.01
CA LYS A 129 16.61 42.45 -23.87
C LYS A 129 15.18 42.27 -23.36
N ASN A 130 15.03 41.71 -22.17
CA ASN A 130 14.41 42.38 -21.03
C ASN A 130 14.82 41.65 -19.75
N ASP A 131 15.05 42.44 -18.69
CA ASP A 131 15.19 41.98 -17.32
C ASP A 131 14.07 40.99 -16.93
N GLU A 132 14.45 40.01 -16.11
CA GLU A 132 13.66 39.20 -15.16
C GLU A 132 13.90 37.70 -15.28
N ASP A 133 14.45 37.18 -14.18
CA ASP A 133 14.77 35.80 -13.78
C ASP A 133 15.54 34.88 -14.76
N PRO A 134 16.70 34.34 -14.35
CA PRO A 134 17.27 33.21 -15.07
C PRO A 134 16.24 32.07 -15.09
N PRO A 135 16.05 31.37 -16.22
CA PRO A 135 15.12 30.25 -16.29
C PRO A 135 15.48 29.27 -15.17
N VAL A 136 14.51 28.96 -14.31
CA VAL A 136 14.68 28.01 -13.21
C VAL A 136 15.39 26.79 -13.77
N PRO A 137 16.61 26.47 -13.30
CA PRO A 137 17.37 25.38 -13.88
C PRO A 137 16.54 24.11 -13.74
N ILE A 138 16.48 23.33 -14.82
CA ILE A 138 15.82 22.03 -14.82
C ILE A 138 16.37 21.26 -13.62
N LEU A 139 15.51 20.91 -12.64
CA LEU A 139 15.89 20.03 -11.54
C LEU A 139 16.39 18.73 -12.17
N ARG A 140 17.71 18.62 -12.28
CA ARG A 140 18.38 17.37 -12.57
C ARG A 140 18.74 16.81 -11.22
N ASP A 141 18.19 15.64 -10.90
CA ASP A 141 18.67 14.87 -9.77
C ASP A 141 20.18 14.67 -9.97
N LEU A 142 20.97 15.18 -9.04
CA LEU A 142 22.39 14.93 -9.02
C LEU A 142 22.57 13.42 -8.78
N PRO A 143 23.38 12.72 -9.59
CA PRO A 143 23.65 11.31 -9.33
C PRO A 143 24.21 11.17 -7.91
N CYS A 144 23.75 10.17 -7.17
CA CYS A 144 24.09 10.00 -5.75
C CYS A 144 25.60 9.97 -5.49
N GLN A 145 26.40 9.58 -6.49
CA GLN A 145 27.86 9.62 -6.47
C GLN A 145 28.41 11.04 -6.26
N VAL A 146 27.85 12.06 -6.93
CA VAL A 146 28.28 13.46 -6.80
C VAL A 146 27.92 14.02 -5.41
N VAL A 147 26.77 13.63 -4.86
CA VAL A 147 26.35 14.05 -3.52
C VAL A 147 27.23 13.42 -2.46
N ASN A 148 27.53 12.13 -2.58
CA ASN A 148 28.41 11.44 -1.63
C ASN A 148 29.84 11.96 -1.66
N GLU A 149 30.36 12.31 -2.84
CA GLU A 149 31.69 12.92 -2.96
C GLU A 149 31.75 14.30 -2.30
N PHE A 150 30.71 15.13 -2.44
CA PHE A 150 30.67 16.44 -1.80
C PHE A 150 30.59 16.36 -0.26
N TYR A 151 29.89 15.37 0.30
CA TYR A 151 29.69 15.26 1.76
C TYR A 151 30.69 14.35 2.47
N PHE A 152 31.23 13.34 1.79
CA PHE A 152 32.09 12.30 2.39
C PHE A 152 33.46 12.16 1.72
N GLY A 153 33.76 12.99 0.71
CA GLY A 153 35.07 13.08 0.04
C GLY A 153 36.05 14.01 0.74
#